data_AF-A0A2W6DHX7-F1
#
_entry.id   AF-A0A2W6DHX7-F1
#
_cell.length_a   1.000
_cell.length_b   1.000
_cell.length_c   1.000
_cell.angle_alpha   90.00
_cell.angle_beta   90.00
_cell.angle_gamma   90.00
#
_symmetry.space_group_name_H-M   'P 1'
#
loop_
_entity.id
_entity.type
_entity.pdbx_description
1 polymer ?
#
loop_
_entity_poly.entity_id
_entity_poly.type
_entity_poly.pdbx_seq_one_letter_code
_entity_poly.pdbx_strand_id
1 'polypeptide(L)'
;MQLLHAPPDSTPIWLFGFGFVGFWLLFALVLWLGARYGRGRRLRIRDERRHGEQLEWRASGRLPVRYETTYWPDEPVDEDMARMEELGYYVADDIMYANGSRHVVYRLGGASVL
;
A
#
# COMPACT_ATOMS: atom_id res chain seq x y z
N MET A 1 74.90 -16.26 -13.53
CA MET A 1 74.09 -15.25 -12.81
C MET A 1 72.70 -15.25 -13.42
N GLN A 2 71.74 -15.93 -12.77
CA GLN A 2 70.34 -15.95 -13.22
C GLN A 2 69.61 -14.77 -12.58
N LEU A 3 69.13 -13.85 -13.40
CA LEU A 3 68.24 -12.76 -12.99
C LEU A 3 66.84 -13.36 -12.77
N LEU A 4 66.45 -13.47 -11.51
CA LEU A 4 65.14 -13.93 -11.06
C LEU A 4 64.10 -12.87 -11.45
N HIS A 5 63.25 -13.17 -12.42
CA HIS A 5 62.14 -12.32 -12.84
C HIS A 5 61.02 -12.44 -11.79
N ALA A 6 60.88 -11.44 -10.91
CA ALA A 6 59.74 -11.36 -10.01
C ALA A 6 58.45 -11.05 -10.81
N PRO A 7 57.33 -11.77 -10.59
CA PRO A 7 56.06 -11.42 -11.21
C PRO A 7 55.50 -10.12 -10.59
N PRO A 8 54.73 -9.32 -11.35
CA PRO A 8 54.14 -8.09 -10.85
C PRO A 8 53.14 -8.43 -9.75
N ASP A 9 53.31 -7.77 -8.60
CA ASP A 9 52.39 -7.80 -7.47
C ASP A 9 50.95 -7.59 -7.96
N SER A 10 50.22 -8.69 -8.04
CA SER A 10 48.77 -8.71 -8.21
C SER A 10 48.17 -8.10 -6.94
N THR A 11 47.89 -6.80 -6.99
CA THR A 11 47.07 -6.12 -5.98
C THR A 11 45.75 -6.90 -5.83
N PRO A 12 45.36 -7.30 -4.61
CA PRO A 12 44.13 -8.05 -4.43
C PRO A 12 42.94 -7.12 -4.66
N ILE A 13 42.36 -7.21 -5.88
CA ILE A 13 41.10 -6.59 -6.33
C ILE A 13 39.91 -6.93 -5.39
N TRP A 14 40.09 -7.90 -4.49
CA TRP A 14 39.08 -8.41 -3.56
C TRP A 14 38.61 -7.43 -2.47
N LEU A 15 39.32 -6.33 -2.21
CA LEU A 15 38.92 -5.37 -1.16
C LEU A 15 37.82 -4.38 -1.59
N PHE A 16 37.51 -4.26 -2.89
CA PHE A 16 36.46 -3.34 -3.37
C PHE A 16 35.07 -3.99 -3.50
N GLY A 17 34.97 -5.32 -3.49
CA GLY A 17 33.69 -6.02 -3.71
C GLY A 17 32.76 -6.07 -2.49
N PHE A 18 33.31 -6.13 -1.27
CA PHE A 18 32.51 -6.34 -0.06
C PHE A 18 31.77 -5.09 0.44
N GLY A 19 32.34 -3.89 0.25
CA GLY A 19 31.66 -2.63 0.59
C GLY A 19 30.51 -2.31 -0.35
N PHE A 20 30.62 -2.71 -1.63
CA PHE A 20 29.62 -2.42 -2.65
C PHE A 20 28.30 -3.17 -2.39
N VAL A 21 28.36 -4.48 -2.12
CA VAL A 21 27.16 -5.29 -1.83
C VAL A 21 26.45 -4.82 -0.56
N GLY A 22 27.20 -4.51 0.51
CA GLY A 22 26.63 -3.99 1.75
C GLY A 22 25.92 -2.64 1.54
N PHE A 23 26.51 -1.76 0.73
CA PHE A 23 25.91 -0.47 0.37
C PHE A 23 24.60 -0.65 -0.43
N TRP A 24 24.56 -1.55 -1.41
CA TRP A 24 23.34 -1.81 -2.19
C TRP A 24 22.21 -2.42 -1.36
N LEU A 25 22.53 -3.31 -0.40
CA LEU A 25 21.53 -3.87 0.51
C LEU A 25 20.95 -2.81 1.46
N LEU A 26 21.80 -1.95 2.03
CA LEU A 26 21.36 -0.82 2.85
C LEU A 26 20.54 0.19 2.05
N PHE A 27 20.96 0.49 0.82
CA PHE A 27 20.25 1.38 -0.07
C PHE A 27 18.87 0.80 -0.46
N ALA A 28 18.80 -0.48 -0.80
CA ALA A 28 17.54 -1.18 -1.06
C ALA A 28 16.62 -1.21 0.18
N LEU A 29 17.18 -1.39 1.38
CA LEU A 29 16.43 -1.36 2.64
C LEU A 29 15.86 0.03 2.91
N VAL A 30 16.64 1.10 2.70
CA VAL A 30 16.18 2.48 2.86
C VAL A 30 15.09 2.83 1.85
N LEU A 31 15.25 2.42 0.58
CA LEU A 31 14.22 2.59 -0.44
C LEU A 31 12.94 1.80 -0.09
N TRP A 32 13.08 0.58 0.42
CA TRP A 32 11.95 -0.24 0.85
C TRP A 32 11.20 0.38 2.04
N LEU A 33 11.93 0.88 3.06
CA LEU A 33 11.33 1.63 4.17
C LEU A 33 10.64 2.91 3.64
N GLY A 34 11.34 3.72 2.83
CA GLY A 34 10.78 4.97 2.30
C GLY A 34 9.52 4.76 1.46
N ALA A 35 9.50 3.72 0.62
CA ALA A 35 8.33 3.35 -0.17
C ALA A 35 7.17 2.82 0.68
N ARG A 36 7.44 2.17 1.82
CA ARG A 36 6.41 1.69 2.75
C ARG A 36 5.84 2.83 3.61
N TYR A 37 6.68 3.73 4.12
CA TYR A 37 6.25 4.92 4.87
C TYR A 37 5.46 5.91 4.00
N GLY A 38 5.91 6.15 2.77
CA GLY A 38 5.21 7.01 1.82
C GLY A 38 3.83 6.46 1.41
N ARG A 39 3.71 5.13 1.30
CA ARG A 39 2.43 4.47 1.06
C ARG A 39 1.49 4.62 2.25
N GLY A 40 1.93 4.29 3.47
CA GLY A 40 1.10 4.39 4.68
C GLY A 40 0.45 5.77 4.86
N ARG A 41 1.20 6.85 4.59
CA ARG A 41 0.64 8.23 4.65
C ARG A 41 -0.46 8.47 3.61
N ARG A 42 -0.31 7.96 2.38
CA ARG A 42 -1.33 8.07 1.33
C ARG A 42 -2.57 7.24 1.61
N LEU A 43 -2.40 6.07 2.25
CA LEU A 43 -3.53 5.24 2.69
C LEU A 43 -4.33 5.99 3.77
N ARG A 44 -3.64 6.55 4.76
CA ARG A 44 -4.25 7.31 5.85
C ARG A 44 -5.03 8.53 5.36
N ILE A 45 -4.48 9.32 4.43
CA ILE A 45 -5.18 10.48 3.86
C ILE A 45 -6.48 10.06 3.14
N ARG A 46 -6.49 8.91 2.45
CA ARG A 46 -7.70 8.41 1.79
C ARG A 46 -8.73 7.88 2.77
N ASP A 47 -8.28 7.19 3.82
CA ASP A 47 -9.18 6.76 4.88
C ASP A 47 -9.82 7.94 5.61
N GLU A 48 -9.02 8.95 5.99
CA GLU A 48 -9.52 10.20 6.59
C GLU A 48 -10.52 10.92 5.68
N ARG A 49 -10.27 10.94 4.36
CA ARG A 49 -11.21 11.51 3.39
C ARG A 49 -12.53 10.73 3.34
N ARG A 50 -12.49 9.39 3.25
CA ARG A 50 -13.70 8.56 3.23
C ARG A 50 -14.48 8.67 4.53
N HIS A 51 -13.78 8.71 5.66
CA HIS A 51 -14.40 8.92 6.96
C HIS A 51 -15.11 10.29 7.02
N GLY A 52 -14.49 11.34 6.48
CA GLY A 52 -15.12 12.66 6.34
C GLY A 52 -16.39 12.63 5.48
N GLU A 53 -16.35 11.95 4.32
CA GLU A 53 -17.52 11.76 3.44
C GLU A 53 -18.66 11.03 4.17
N GLN A 54 -18.35 9.96 4.92
CA GLN A 54 -19.32 9.23 5.73
C GLN A 54 -19.96 10.10 6.81
N LEU A 55 -19.17 10.93 7.49
CA LEU A 55 -19.67 11.88 8.49
C LEU A 55 -20.58 12.95 7.86
N GLU A 56 -20.24 13.44 6.67
CA GLU A 56 -21.08 14.37 5.91
C GLU A 56 -22.43 13.75 5.52
N TRP A 57 -22.44 12.49 5.10
CA TRP A 57 -23.70 11.78 4.81
C TRP A 57 -24.55 11.60 6.06
N ARG A 58 -23.94 11.26 7.21
CA ARG A 58 -24.65 11.20 8.50
C ARG A 58 -25.24 12.55 8.87
N ALA A 59 -24.46 13.62 8.75
CA ALA A 59 -24.89 14.96 9.12
C ALA A 59 -25.99 15.50 8.20
N SER A 60 -25.91 15.21 6.90
CA SER A 60 -26.89 15.67 5.90
C SER A 60 -28.13 14.79 5.78
N GLY A 61 -28.10 13.57 6.34
CA GLY A 61 -29.14 12.56 6.16
C GLY A 61 -29.27 12.07 4.71
N ARG A 62 -28.30 12.36 3.84
CA ARG A 62 -28.31 12.00 2.42
C ARG A 62 -27.28 10.91 2.16
N LEU A 63 -27.73 9.67 2.29
CA LEU A 63 -26.92 8.49 1.99
C LEU A 63 -27.08 8.13 0.51
N PRO A 64 -25.99 8.05 -0.28
CA PRO A 64 -26.08 7.58 -1.66
C PRO A 64 -26.62 6.14 -1.73
N VAL A 65 -27.50 5.85 -2.70
CA VAL A 65 -28.05 4.49 -2.87
C VAL A 65 -26.96 3.45 -3.18
N ARG A 66 -25.90 3.90 -3.86
CA ARG A 66 -24.75 3.09 -4.28
C ARG A 66 -23.48 3.88 -4.03
N TYR A 67 -22.49 3.24 -3.40
CA TYR A 67 -21.17 3.80 -3.17
C TYR A 67 -20.10 2.81 -3.62
N GLU A 68 -19.08 3.29 -4.33
CA GLU A 68 -18.02 2.46 -4.90
C GLU A 68 -16.67 2.94 -4.40
N THR A 69 -15.82 2.00 -4.01
CA THR A 69 -14.48 2.34 -3.55
C THR A 69 -13.50 1.22 -3.87
N THR A 70 -12.21 1.59 -3.95
CA THR A 70 -11.13 0.64 -4.22
C THR A 70 -10.11 0.75 -3.10
N TYR A 71 -9.91 -0.36 -2.39
CA TYR A 71 -8.95 -0.51 -1.31
C TYR A 71 -7.64 -1.06 -1.86
N TRP A 72 -6.52 -0.51 -1.42
CA TRP A 72 -5.21 -1.10 -1.66
C TRP A 72 -4.92 -2.23 -0.65
N PRO A 73 -3.99 -3.14 -0.96
CA PRO A 73 -3.74 -4.33 -0.12
C PRO A 73 -3.42 -4.04 1.35
N ASP A 74 -2.81 -2.87 1.62
CA ASP A 74 -2.38 -2.45 2.95
C ASP A 74 -3.44 -1.57 3.67
N GLU A 75 -4.65 -1.40 3.12
CA GLU A 75 -5.71 -0.57 3.73
C GLU A 75 -6.55 -1.34 4.76
N PRO A 76 -7.02 -0.67 5.84
CA PRO A 76 -7.90 -1.28 6.83
C PRO A 76 -9.33 -1.40 6.29
N VAL A 77 -9.57 -2.41 5.44
CA VAL A 77 -10.88 -2.62 4.80
C VAL A 77 -11.97 -2.96 5.82
N ASP A 78 -11.66 -3.80 6.81
CA ASP A 78 -12.64 -4.31 7.77
C ASP A 78 -13.24 -3.20 8.64
N GLU A 79 -12.44 -2.21 9.03
CA GLU A 79 -12.90 -1.04 9.80
C GLU A 79 -13.86 -0.18 8.97
N ASP A 80 -13.55 0.04 7.69
CA ASP A 80 -14.40 0.82 6.80
C ASP A 80 -15.70 0.08 6.46
N MET A 81 -15.62 -1.23 6.24
CA MET A 81 -16.79 -2.09 6.03
C MET A 81 -17.75 -2.04 7.22
N ALA A 82 -17.24 -2.12 8.46
CA ALA A 82 -18.06 -2.00 9.66
C ALA A 82 -18.78 -0.64 9.75
N ARG A 83 -18.08 0.47 9.42
CA ARG A 83 -18.70 1.81 9.37
C ARG A 83 -19.79 1.92 8.31
N MET A 84 -19.60 1.27 7.16
CA MET A 84 -20.60 1.22 6.09
C MET A 84 -21.82 0.38 6.49
N GLU A 85 -21.62 -0.72 7.21
CA GLU A 85 -22.71 -1.54 7.78
C GLU A 85 -23.54 -0.74 8.80
N GLU A 86 -22.90 0.03 9.69
CA GLU A 86 -23.59 0.94 10.63
C GLU A 86 -24.44 2.00 9.90
N LEU A 87 -24.01 2.43 8.71
CA LEU A 87 -24.75 3.34 7.84
C LEU A 87 -25.91 2.66 7.10
N GLY A 88 -26.07 1.35 7.27
CA GLY A 88 -27.09 0.55 6.61
C GLY A 88 -26.68 0.05 5.22
N TYR A 89 -25.41 0.16 4.82
CA TYR A 89 -24.96 -0.42 3.56
C TYR A 89 -24.64 -1.90 3.71
N TYR A 90 -24.86 -2.65 2.62
CA TYR A 90 -24.34 -4.00 2.45
C TYR A 90 -23.43 -4.05 1.23
N VAL A 91 -22.50 -5.02 1.23
CA VAL A 91 -21.64 -5.28 0.07
C VAL A 91 -22.45 -5.96 -1.02
N ALA A 92 -22.57 -5.30 -2.16
CA ALA A 92 -23.27 -5.81 -3.34
C ALA A 92 -22.32 -6.48 -4.34
N ASP A 93 -21.08 -6.02 -4.44
CA ASP A 93 -20.04 -6.61 -5.25
C ASP A 93 -18.67 -6.43 -4.59
N ASP A 94 -17.79 -7.41 -4.76
CA ASP A 94 -16.46 -7.44 -4.15
C ASP A 94 -15.49 -8.20 -5.05
N ILE A 95 -14.59 -7.45 -5.68
CA ILE A 95 -13.66 -7.94 -6.69
C ILE A 95 -12.23 -7.73 -6.19
N MET A 96 -11.51 -8.84 -6.01
CA MET A 96 -10.07 -8.81 -5.75
C MET A 96 -9.30 -8.79 -7.08
N TYR A 97 -8.47 -7.76 -7.30
CA TYR A 97 -7.61 -7.64 -8.47
C TYR A 97 -6.26 -8.34 -8.27
N ALA A 98 -5.57 -8.64 -9.37
CA ALA A 98 -4.27 -9.31 -9.37
C ALA A 98 -3.15 -8.52 -8.65
N ASN A 99 -3.30 -7.20 -8.50
CA ASN A 99 -2.40 -6.33 -7.75
C ASN A 99 -2.68 -6.34 -6.22
N GLY A 100 -3.62 -7.16 -5.75
CA GLY A 100 -4.08 -7.24 -4.36
C GLY A 100 -5.00 -6.10 -3.92
N SER A 101 -5.36 -5.18 -4.83
CA SER A 101 -6.39 -4.19 -4.53
C SER A 101 -7.79 -4.83 -4.59
N ARG A 102 -8.70 -4.34 -3.76
CA ARG A 102 -10.06 -4.86 -3.61
C ARG A 102 -11.03 -3.76 -3.99
N HIS A 103 -11.85 -4.00 -5.00
CA HIS A 103 -12.93 -3.09 -5.40
C HIS A 103 -14.23 -3.54 -4.77
N VAL A 104 -14.88 -2.65 -4.02
CA VAL A 104 -16.11 -2.97 -3.30
C VAL A 104 -17.19 -1.99 -3.69
N VAL A 105 -18.36 -2.53 -4.03
CA VAL A 105 -19.58 -1.79 -4.30
C VAL A 105 -20.53 -1.99 -3.14
N TYR A 106 -20.86 -0.91 -2.46
CA TYR A 106 -21.83 -0.86 -1.36
C TYR A 106 -23.19 -0.40 -1.88
N ARG A 107 -24.27 -0.99 -1.33
CA ARG A 107 -25.65 -0.57 -1.57
C ARG A 107 -26.39 -0.32 -0.27
N LEU A 108 -27.20 0.73 -0.22
CA LEU A 108 -27.99 1.06 0.95
C LEU A 108 -29.13 0.05 1.13
N GLY A 109 -29.18 -0.60 2.29
CA GLY A 109 -30.25 -1.50 2.69
C GLY A 109 -31.58 -0.76 2.78
N GLY A 110 -32.62 -1.31 2.15
CA GLY A 110 -33.94 -0.66 2.07
C GLY A 110 -34.17 0.19 0.81
N ALA A 111 -33.13 0.52 0.03
CA ALA A 111 -33.29 1.18 -1.27
C ALA A 111 -33.73 0.22 -2.40
N SER A 112 -34.00 -1.05 -2.07
CA SER A 112 -34.38 -2.12 -3.00
C SER A 112 -35.88 -2.16 -3.32
N VAL A 113 -36.67 -1.22 -2.80
CA VAL A 113 -38.15 -1.24 -2.91
C VAL A 113 -38.70 0.17 -3.14
N LEU A 114 -38.31 0.86 -4.22
CA LEU A 114 -39.07 1.98 -4.80
C LEU A 114 -38.90 1.98 -6.32
#